data_AF-A0A7L2TYN3-F1
#
_entry.id   AF-A0A7L2TYN3-F1
#
_cell.length_a   1.000
_cell.length_b   1.000
_cell.length_c   1.000
_cell.angle_alpha   90.00
_cell.angle_beta   90.00
_cell.angle_gamma   90.00
#
_symmetry.space_group_name_H-M   'P 1'
#
loop_
_entity.id
_entity.type
_entity.pdbx_description
1 polymer ?
#
loop_
_entity_poly.entity_id
_entity_poly.type
_entity_poly.pdbx_seq_one_letter_code
_entity_poly.pdbx_strand_id
1 'polypeptide(L)'
;RLRSAPLTIRFVTNTTKESKRDLLDRLTGLGFDIAEHEIFTSLTAARNLLEQQQVRPLLLVDEKALPDFTGIGTDDPNAVVVGLAPEHFHYEMMNRAFR
;
A
#
# COMPACT_ATOMS: atom_id res chain seq x y z
N ARG A 1 -16.35 -14.67 19.29
CA ARG A 1 -16.17 -14.08 20.64
C ARG A 1 -15.05 -13.02 20.73
N LEU A 2 -14.38 -12.63 19.64
CA LEU A 2 -13.46 -11.46 19.63
C LEU A 2 -14.19 -10.13 19.39
N ARG A 3 -15.11 -10.07 18.42
CA ARG A 3 -15.90 -8.87 18.10
C ARG A 3 -16.80 -8.37 19.24
N SER A 4 -17.05 -9.20 20.26
CA SER A 4 -17.87 -8.84 21.44
C SER A 4 -17.05 -8.30 22.61
N ALA A 5 -15.72 -8.29 22.52
CA ALA A 5 -14.83 -7.77 23.55
C ALA A 5 -14.57 -6.26 23.33
N PRO A 6 -14.23 -5.48 24.36
CA PRO A 6 -13.87 -4.06 24.23
C PRO A 6 -12.44 -3.91 23.68
N LEU A 7 -12.18 -4.50 22.51
CA LEU A 7 -10.89 -4.52 21.84
C LEU A 7 -11.01 -3.93 20.44
N THR A 8 -10.04 -3.12 20.05
CA THR A 8 -9.87 -2.74 18.65
C THR A 8 -9.19 -3.88 17.89
N ILE A 9 -9.80 -4.35 16.82
CA ILE A 9 -9.26 -5.41 15.98
C ILE A 9 -8.67 -4.79 14.71
N ARG A 10 -7.47 -5.22 14.33
CA ARG A 10 -6.84 -4.86 13.05
C ARG A 10 -6.34 -6.13 12.35
N PHE A 11 -6.56 -6.18 11.05
CA PHE A 11 -6.04 -7.22 10.16
C PHE A 11 -4.80 -6.68 9.47
N VAL A 12 -3.65 -7.28 9.75
CA VAL A 12 -2.35 -6.83 9.24
C VAL A 12 -1.78 -7.80 8.23
N THR A 13 -1.17 -7.28 7.16
CA THR A 13 -0.43 -8.10 6.20
C THR A 13 0.69 -7.30 5.54
N ASN A 14 1.80 -7.97 5.27
CA ASN A 14 2.87 -7.45 4.43
C ASN A 14 2.57 -7.85 2.99
N THR A 15 2.04 -6.93 2.20
CA THR A 15 1.79 -7.10 0.76
C THR A 15 2.33 -5.90 -0.01
N THR A 16 2.91 -6.16 -1.17
CA THR A 16 3.40 -5.12 -2.08
C THR A 16 2.70 -5.19 -3.44
N LYS A 17 1.67 -6.04 -3.58
CA LYS A 17 1.03 -6.40 -4.86
C LYS A 17 -0.50 -6.40 -4.85
N GLU A 18 -1.11 -6.43 -3.67
CA GLU A 18 -2.58 -6.41 -3.56
C GLU A 18 -2.98 -5.08 -2.90
N SER A 19 -3.98 -4.41 -3.47
CA SER A 19 -4.57 -3.24 -2.83
C SER A 19 -5.32 -3.63 -1.56
N LYS A 20 -5.57 -2.66 -0.69
CA LYS A 20 -6.45 -2.86 0.47
C LYS A 20 -7.84 -3.36 0.06
N ARG A 21 -8.34 -2.89 -1.09
CA ARG A 21 -9.65 -3.24 -1.63
C ARG A 21 -9.71 -4.72 -2.05
N ASP A 22 -8.72 -5.19 -2.78
CA ASP A 22 -8.66 -6.59 -3.23
C ASP A 22 -8.65 -7.56 -2.03
N LEU A 23 -7.92 -7.19 -0.97
CA LEU A 23 -7.89 -7.97 0.27
C LEU A 23 -9.24 -7.98 0.98
N LEU A 24 -9.93 -6.84 1.03
CA LEU A 24 -11.28 -6.75 1.60
C LEU A 24 -12.26 -7.65 0.85
N ASP A 25 -12.31 -7.53 -0.48
CA ASP A 25 -13.23 -8.28 -1.33
C ASP A 25 -12.96 -9.80 -1.21
N ARG A 26 -11.68 -10.21 -1.13
CA ARG A 26 -11.29 -11.60 -0.91
C ARG A 26 -11.74 -12.12 0.45
N LEU A 27 -11.50 -11.39 1.54
CA LEU A 27 -11.84 -11.84 2.90
C LEU A 27 -13.36 -11.88 3.12
N THR A 28 -14.08 -10.86 2.62
CA THR A 28 -15.55 -10.83 2.69
C THR A 28 -16.17 -11.94 1.83
N GLY A 29 -15.60 -12.23 0.65
CA GLY A 29 -16.01 -13.37 -0.17
C GLY A 29 -15.80 -14.74 0.49
N LEU A 30 -14.87 -14.85 1.44
CA LEU A 30 -14.66 -16.03 2.28
C LEU A 30 -15.59 -16.09 3.51
N GLY A 31 -16.49 -15.12 3.67
CA GLY A 31 -17.44 -15.05 4.78
C GLY A 31 -16.91 -14.37 6.05
N PHE A 32 -15.76 -13.70 5.99
CA PHE A 32 -15.30 -12.88 7.11
C PHE A 32 -16.09 -11.56 7.14
N ASP A 33 -16.73 -11.28 8.27
CA ASP A 33 -17.24 -9.95 8.61
C ASP A 33 -16.03 -9.06 8.94
N ILE A 34 -15.56 -8.25 7.99
CA ILE A 34 -14.41 -7.32 8.10
C ILE A 34 -14.77 -6.01 7.39
N ALA A 35 -14.42 -4.89 8.01
CA ALA A 35 -14.53 -3.56 7.40
C ALA A 35 -13.18 -3.04 6.89
N GLU A 36 -13.19 -2.20 5.86
CA GLU A 36 -11.99 -1.67 5.21
C GLU A 36 -11.03 -0.95 6.19
N HIS A 37 -11.57 -0.20 7.15
CA HIS A 37 -10.79 0.53 8.15
C HIS A 37 -10.07 -0.40 9.16
N GLU A 38 -10.49 -1.66 9.26
CA GLU A 38 -9.84 -2.66 10.10
C GLU A 38 -8.58 -3.23 9.43
N ILE A 39 -8.40 -3.02 8.12
CA ILE A 39 -7.26 -3.54 7.36
C ILE A 39 -6.11 -2.52 7.37
N PHE A 40 -4.92 -3.01 7.72
CA PHE A 40 -3.67 -2.24 7.67
C PHE A 40 -2.58 -3.03 6.96
N THR A 41 -2.12 -2.52 5.82
CA THR A 41 -1.11 -3.17 4.96
C THR A 41 0.24 -2.44 5.04
N SER A 42 1.31 -3.08 4.57
CA SER A 42 2.58 -2.37 4.33
C SER A 42 2.45 -1.19 3.36
N LEU A 43 1.53 -1.26 2.38
CA LEU A 43 1.22 -0.12 1.50
C LEU A 43 0.54 1.03 2.27
N THR A 44 -0.38 0.71 3.19
CA THR A 44 -0.99 1.71 4.08
C THR A 44 0.08 2.39 4.93
N ALA A 45 1.04 1.62 5.47
CA ALA A 45 2.15 2.18 6.24
C ALA A 45 3.04 3.10 5.40
N ALA A 46 3.36 2.70 4.16
CA ALA A 46 4.13 3.52 3.23
C ALA A 46 3.40 4.84 2.88
N ARG A 47 2.09 4.76 2.56
CA ARG A 47 1.25 5.94 2.31
C ARG A 47 1.26 6.91 3.49
N ASN A 48 1.02 6.41 4.71
CA ASN A 48 1.01 7.25 5.91
C ASN A 48 2.35 7.97 6.11
N LEU A 49 3.48 7.29 5.83
CA LEU A 49 4.80 7.90 5.92
C LEU A 49 4.99 9.01 4.88
N LEU A 50 4.54 8.79 3.64
CA LEU A 50 4.59 9.81 2.58
C LEU A 50 3.79 11.06 2.96
N GLU A 51 2.58 10.88 3.48
CA GLU A 51 1.72 11.98 3.93
C GLU A 51 2.35 12.73 5.11
N GLN A 52 2.93 12.00 6.07
CA GLN A 52 3.63 12.59 7.23
C GLN A 52 4.88 13.38 6.83
N GLN A 53 5.65 12.88 5.87
CA GLN A 53 6.88 13.52 5.38
C GLN A 53 6.62 14.60 4.32
N GLN A 54 5.38 14.69 3.81
CA GLN A 54 4.98 15.63 2.76
C GLN A 54 5.84 15.55 1.49
N VAL A 55 6.18 14.32 1.09
CA VAL A 55 7.02 14.03 -0.08
C VAL A 55 6.20 13.53 -1.26
N ARG A 56 6.74 13.68 -2.48
CA ARG A 56 6.20 13.19 -3.73
C ARG A 56 7.01 11.98 -4.19
N PRO A 57 6.46 10.76 -4.15
CA PRO A 57 7.23 9.56 -4.44
C PRO A 57 7.32 9.26 -5.94
N LEU A 58 8.47 8.74 -6.35
CA LEU A 58 8.58 7.80 -7.46
C LEU A 58 8.15 6.42 -6.93
N LEU A 59 7.02 5.91 -7.42
CA LEU A 59 6.43 4.65 -7.00
C LEU A 59 6.99 3.49 -7.85
N LEU A 60 7.90 2.70 -7.28
CA LEU A 60 8.36 1.43 -7.87
C LEU A 60 7.60 0.26 -7.24
N VAL A 61 6.30 0.20 -7.51
CA VAL A 61 5.36 -0.81 -6.97
C VAL A 61 4.60 -1.49 -8.10
N ASP A 62 3.99 -2.64 -7.82
CA ASP A 62 3.10 -3.32 -8.78
C ASP A 62 1.90 -2.42 -9.13
N GLU A 63 1.40 -2.45 -10.37
CA GLU A 63 0.27 -1.62 -10.79
C GLU A 63 -0.97 -1.82 -9.91
N LYS A 64 -1.17 -3.04 -9.40
CA LYS A 64 -2.27 -3.37 -8.48
C LYS A 64 -2.16 -2.69 -7.12
N ALA A 65 -0.97 -2.21 -6.74
CA ALA A 65 -0.75 -1.46 -5.51
C ALA A 65 -1.01 0.05 -5.67
N LEU A 66 -1.07 0.58 -6.90
CA LEU A 66 -1.29 2.01 -7.17
C LEU A 66 -2.57 2.59 -6.56
N PRO A 67 -3.72 1.87 -6.50
CA PRO A 67 -4.92 2.38 -5.85
C PRO A 67 -4.69 2.85 -4.40
N ASP A 68 -3.82 2.18 -3.65
CA ASP A 68 -3.48 2.55 -2.26
C ASP A 68 -2.74 3.90 -2.16
N PHE A 69 -2.18 4.42 -3.26
CA PHE A 69 -1.48 5.71 -3.34
C PHE A 69 -2.30 6.81 -4.02
N THR A 70 -3.57 6.56 -4.35
CA THR A 70 -4.44 7.56 -4.99
C THR A 70 -4.49 8.85 -4.16
N GLY A 71 -4.29 9.99 -4.82
CA GLY A 71 -4.27 11.31 -4.18
C GLY A 71 -2.90 11.78 -3.66
N ILE A 72 -1.86 10.93 -3.73
CA ILE A 72 -0.48 11.36 -3.48
C ILE A 72 0.09 11.96 -4.78
N GLY A 73 0.67 13.17 -4.70
CA GLY A 73 1.35 13.79 -5.84
C GLY A 73 2.62 13.05 -6.23
N THR A 74 2.81 12.76 -7.52
CA THR A 74 3.95 11.98 -8.06
C THR A 74 4.74 12.73 -9.13
N ASP A 75 4.34 13.96 -9.42
CA ASP A 75 5.06 14.92 -10.24
C ASP A 75 6.34 15.38 -9.56
N ASP A 76 7.41 15.57 -10.33
CA ASP A 76 8.75 15.99 -9.85
C ASP A 76 9.15 15.29 -8.52
N PRO A 77 9.36 13.95 -8.55
CA PRO A 77 9.47 13.15 -7.34
C PRO A 77 10.72 13.49 -6.53
N ASN A 78 10.57 13.53 -5.20
CA ASN A 78 11.64 13.80 -4.23
C ASN A 78 11.79 12.70 -3.17
N ALA A 79 11.12 11.57 -3.36
CA ALA A 79 11.26 10.34 -2.58
C ALA A 79 11.11 9.13 -3.50
N VAL A 80 11.57 7.96 -3.06
CA VAL A 80 11.39 6.69 -3.79
C VAL A 80 10.74 5.67 -2.87
N VAL A 81 9.66 5.06 -3.33
CA VAL A 81 9.01 3.92 -2.66
C VAL A 81 9.30 2.66 -3.46
N VAL A 82 9.89 1.66 -2.82
CA VAL A 82 10.28 0.41 -3.47
C VAL A 82 9.45 -0.75 -2.91
N GLY A 83 8.64 -1.36 -3.78
CA GLY A 83 7.95 -2.62 -3.53
C GLY A 83 8.55 -3.76 -4.37
N LEU A 84 7.82 -4.88 -4.50
CA LEU A 84 8.15 -5.92 -5.46
C LEU A 84 7.54 -5.57 -6.83
N ALA A 85 8.30 -4.88 -7.68
CA ALA A 85 7.86 -4.44 -9.00
C ALA A 85 8.86 -4.87 -10.09
N PRO A 86 8.82 -6.15 -10.53
CA PRO A 86 9.74 -6.67 -11.54
C PRO A 86 9.78 -5.83 -12.83
N GLU A 87 8.63 -5.34 -13.28
CA GLU A 87 8.50 -4.48 -14.48
C GLU A 87 9.18 -3.12 -14.33
N HIS A 88 9.50 -2.70 -13.11
CA HIS A 88 10.23 -1.45 -12.83
C HIS A 88 11.70 -1.68 -12.49
N PHE A 89 12.13 -2.94 -12.36
CA PHE A 89 13.52 -3.28 -12.00
C PHE A 89 14.40 -3.44 -13.23
N HIS A 90 14.41 -2.41 -14.07
CA HIS A 90 15.33 -2.26 -15.19
C HIS A 90 16.26 -1.06 -15.01
N TYR A 91 17.40 -1.09 -15.70
CA TYR A 91 18.51 -0.15 -15.49
C TYR A 91 18.09 1.33 -15.56
N GLU A 92 17.29 1.69 -16.57
CA GLU A 92 16.83 3.07 -16.75
C GLU A 92 15.99 3.58 -15.57
N MET A 93 15.04 2.78 -15.09
CA MET A 93 14.18 3.15 -13.97
C MET A 93 14.97 3.23 -12.66
N MET A 94 15.86 2.26 -12.41
CA MET A 94 16.72 2.30 -11.22
C MET A 94 17.64 3.52 -11.23
N ASN A 95 18.25 3.86 -12.38
CA ASN A 95 19.05 5.08 -12.51
C ASN A 95 18.24 6.35 -12.27
N ARG A 96 16.97 6.39 -12.69
CA ARG A 96 16.07 7.52 -12.38
C ARG A 96 15.79 7.61 -10.88
N ALA A 97 15.67 6.48 -10.18
CA ALA A 97 15.43 6.44 -8.74
C ALA A 97 16.65 6.86 -7.88
N PHE A 98 17.87 6.70 -8.38
CA PHE A 98 19.12 7.03 -7.67
C PHE A 98 19.70 8.41 -8.02
N ARG A 99 19.03 9.19 -8.88
CA ARG A 99 19.41 10.57 -9.22
C ARG A 99 18.60 11.55 -8.41
#